data_AF-A0A1V5YWT9-F1
#
_entry.id   AF-A0A1V5YWT9-F1
#
_cell.length_a   1.000
_cell.length_b   1.000
_cell.length_c   1.000
_cell.angle_alpha   90.00
_cell.angle_beta   90.00
_cell.angle_gamma   90.00
#
_symmetry.space_group_name_H-M   'P 1'
#
loop_
_entity.id
_entity.type
_entity.pdbx_description
1 polymer ?
#
loop_
_entity_poly.entity_id
_entity_poly.type
_entity_poly.pdbx_seq_one_letter_code
_entity_poly.pdbx_strand_id
1 'polypeptide(L)' 'MEIKFKPEDKAESLEQLFEMMFGRSTAIESGKCVSCGKEVTRESLRNEISFKEYTISGLCQECQDEVFGAD' A
#
# COMPACT_ATOMS: atom_id res chain seq x y z
N MET A 1 -13.74 12.87 2.28
CA MET A 1 -12.46 13.55 2.02
C MET A 1 -11.56 12.48 1.42
N GLU A 2 -11.20 12.59 0.14
CA GLU A 2 -10.32 11.60 -0.49
C GLU A 2 -8.95 11.66 0.19
N ILE A 3 -8.60 10.65 0.97
CA ILE A 3 -7.25 10.51 1.49
C ILE A 3 -6.38 10.10 0.31
N LYS A 4 -5.62 11.05 -0.24
CA LYS A 4 -4.58 10.74 -1.22
C LYS A 4 -3.36 10.23 -0.45
N PHE A 5 -3.23 8.91 -0.35
CA PHE A 5 -2.01 8.33 0.20
C PHE A 5 -0.83 8.67 -0.70
N LYS A 6 0.32 8.96 -0.09
CA LYS A 6 1.57 9.16 -0.83
C LYS A 6 2.37 7.86 -0.79
N PRO A 7 2.72 7.25 -1.94
CA PRO A 7 3.69 6.15 -1.99
C PRO A 7 5.05 6.60 -1.45
N GLU A 8 5.75 5.69 -0.78
CA GLU A 8 7.14 5.93 -0.40
C GLU A 8 8.03 5.95 -1.65
N ASP A 9 8.90 6.96 -1.74
CA ASP A 9 9.79 7.18 -2.88
C ASP A 9 10.81 6.03 -3.01
N LYS A 10 10.94 5.43 -4.19
CA LYS A 10 12.03 4.50 -4.54
C LYS A 10 12.86 5.04 -5.71
N ALA A 11 13.98 4.39 -5.98
CA ALA A 11 14.77 4.68 -7.19
C ALA A 11 13.91 4.50 -8.45
N GLU A 12 14.13 5.33 -9.47
CA GLU A 12 13.30 5.38 -10.67
C GLU A 12 13.10 4.01 -11.34
N SER A 13 14.18 3.23 -11.47
CA SER A 13 14.12 1.88 -12.07
C SER A 13 13.28 0.89 -11.25
N LEU A 14 13.25 1.04 -9.93
CA LEU A 14 12.41 0.23 -9.05
C LEU A 14 10.95 0.68 -9.10
N GLU A 15 10.68 1.99 -9.14
CA GLU A 15 9.31 2.49 -9.30
C GLU A 15 8.70 2.01 -10.62
N GLN A 16 9.44 2.10 -11.73
CA GLN A 16 8.98 1.59 -13.03
C GLN A 16 8.69 0.10 -12.98
N LEU A 17 9.56 -0.69 -12.34
CA LEU A 17 9.36 -2.14 -12.20
C LEU A 17 8.13 -2.46 -11.33
N PHE A 18 7.97 -1.81 -10.18
CA PHE A 18 6.84 -2.05 -9.29
C PHE A 18 5.51 -1.61 -9.89
N GLU A 19 5.51 -0.50 -10.64
CA GLU A 19 4.32 -0.05 -11.35
C GLU A 19 3.97 -1.03 -12.48
N MET A 20 4.95 -1.48 -13.27
CA MET A 20 4.71 -2.46 -14.34
C MET A 20 4.16 -3.80 -13.82
N MET A 21 4.68 -4.28 -12.70
CA MET A 21 4.34 -5.60 -12.17
C MET A 21 3.07 -5.61 -11.33
N PHE A 22 2.84 -4.56 -10.55
CA PHE A 22 1.79 -4.56 -9.51
C PHE A 22 0.90 -3.31 -9.54
N GLY A 23 1.23 -2.28 -10.32
CA GLY A 23 0.54 -0.99 -10.24
C GLY A 23 0.67 -0.34 -8.86
N ARG A 24 1.81 -0.53 -8.17
CA ARG A 24 1.98 -0.19 -6.76
C ARG A 24 1.58 1.25 -6.44
N SER A 25 2.15 2.22 -7.16
CA SER A 25 1.97 3.63 -6.83
C SER A 25 0.56 4.09 -7.19
N THR A 26 0.04 3.64 -8.34
CA THR A 26 -1.36 3.85 -8.73
C THR A 26 -2.35 3.29 -7.70
N ALA A 27 -2.11 2.08 -7.18
CA ALA A 27 -2.96 1.45 -6.18
C ALA A 27 -2.93 2.23 -4.85
N ILE A 28 -1.73 2.60 -4.37
CA ILE A 28 -1.58 3.38 -3.15
C ILE A 28 -2.32 4.71 -3.25
N GLU A 29 -2.08 5.48 -4.32
CA GLU A 29 -2.70 6.80 -4.53
C GLU A 29 -4.23 6.74 -4.63
N SER A 30 -4.76 5.64 -5.18
CA SER A 30 -6.20 5.38 -5.29
C SER A 30 -6.82 4.73 -4.05
N GLY A 31 -6.03 4.50 -3.00
CA GLY A 31 -6.52 3.87 -1.77
C GLY A 31 -6.94 2.43 -1.97
N LYS A 32 -6.16 1.63 -2.73
CA LYS A 32 -6.45 0.23 -3.03
C LYS A 32 -5.30 -0.69 -2.68
N CYS A 33 -5.65 -1.91 -2.27
CA CYS A 33 -4.68 -2.98 -2.06
C CYS A 33 -4.12 -3.51 -3.40
N VAL A 34 -2.81 -3.57 -3.55
CA VAL A 34 -2.14 -4.13 -4.75
C VAL A 34 -2.39 -5.62 -4.94
N SER A 35 -2.69 -6.35 -3.86
CA SER A 35 -2.87 -7.80 -3.89
C SER A 35 -4.32 -8.20 -4.11
N CYS A 36 -5.24 -7.68 -3.28
CA CYS A 36 -6.64 -8.10 -3.28
C CYS A 36 -7.61 -7.04 -3.84
N GLY A 37 -7.15 -5.83 -4.17
CA GLY A 37 -7.95 -4.77 -4.78
C GLY A 37 -8.96 -4.08 -3.85
N LYS A 38 -9.06 -4.49 -2.58
CA LYS A 38 -9.95 -3.85 -1.58
C LYS A 38 -9.58 -2.39 -1.37
N GLU A 39 -10.57 -1.57 -1.05
CA GLU A 39 -10.37 -0.18 -0.61
C GLU A 39 -9.64 -0.15 0.73
N VAL A 40 -8.73 0.79 0.86
CA VAL A 40 -7.92 1.05 2.03
C VAL A 40 -8.19 2.48 2.48
N THR A 41 -8.65 2.62 3.72
CA THR A 41 -8.77 3.91 4.40
C THR A 41 -7.77 3.99 5.54
N ARG A 42 -7.51 5.21 6.05
CA ARG A 42 -6.60 5.37 7.20
C ARG A 42 -7.08 4.57 8.41
N GLU A 43 -8.39 4.47 8.62
CA GLU A 43 -9.03 3.76 9.72
C GLU A 43 -9.01 2.23 9.55
N SER A 44 -8.89 1.74 8.31
CA SER A 44 -8.74 0.31 8.03
C SER A 44 -7.33 -0.25 8.37
N LEU A 45 -6.38 0.65 8.67
CA LEU A 45 -5.00 0.31 9.03
C LEU A 45 -4.86 0.43 10.56
N ARG A 46 -4.30 -0.61 11.17
CA ARG A 46 -4.29 -0.82 12.63
C ARG A 46 -3.60 0.29 13.40
N ASN A 47 -2.45 0.74 12.90
CA ASN A 47 -1.61 1.72 13.57
C ASN A 47 -0.75 2.49 12.54
N GLU A 48 0.11 3.37 13.03
CA GLU A 48 1.02 4.18 12.18
C GLU A 48 2.08 3.33 11.46
N ILE A 49 2.47 2.18 12.02
CA ILE A 49 3.42 1.26 11.38
C ILE A 49 2.75 0.62 10.16
N SER A 50 1.55 0.06 10.32
CA SER A 50 0.77 -0.51 9.22
C SER A 50 0.42 0.53 8.15
N PHE A 51 0.24 1.80 8.54
CA PHE A 51 0.10 2.90 7.59
C PHE A 51 1.36 3.11 6.76
N LYS A 52 2.53 3.15 7.39
CA LYS A 52 3.81 3.27 6.70
C LYS A 52 4.10 2.03 5.82
N GLU A 53 3.74 0.84 6.27
CA GLU A 53 3.88 -0.39 5.48
C GLU A 53 2.96 -0.38 4.26
N TYR A 54 1.75 0.18 4.38
CA TYR A 54 0.89 0.41 3.23
C TYR A 54 1.52 1.37 2.22
N THR A 55 2.12 2.49 2.63
CA THR A 55 2.78 3.41 1.68
C THR A 55 4.03 2.81 1.02
N ILE A 56 4.64 1.78 1.64
CA ILE A 56 5.77 1.05 1.07
C ILE A 56 5.32 -0.08 0.14
N SER A 57 4.30 -0.84 0.51
CA SER A 57 3.93 -2.11 -0.15
C SER A 57 2.65 -2.03 -0.99
N GLY A 58 1.72 -1.16 -0.61
CA GLY A 58 0.36 -1.11 -1.14
C GLY A 58 -0.56 -2.22 -0.61
N LEU A 59 -0.21 -2.94 0.47
CA LEU A 59 -1.04 -4.00 1.03
C LEU A 59 -2.03 -3.47 2.08
N CYS A 60 -3.31 -3.85 2.01
CA CYS A 60 -4.26 -3.59 3.10
C CYS A 60 -3.88 -4.38 4.37
N GLN A 61 -4.43 -4.02 5.52
CA GLN A 61 -4.10 -4.65 6.81
C GLN A 61 -4.20 -6.18 6.78
N GLU A 62 -5.26 -6.74 6.20
CA GLU A 62 -5.43 -8.20 6.13
C GLU A 62 -4.29 -8.87 5.35
N CYS A 63 -3.91 -8.31 4.19
CA CYS A 63 -2.80 -8.84 3.41
C CYS A 63 -1.43 -8.56 4.05
N GLN A 64 -1.29 -7.47 4.82
CA GLN A 64 -0.09 -7.25 5.65
C GLN A 64 0.03 -8.36 6.70
N ASP A 65 -1.05 -8.65 7.42
CA ASP A 65 -1.08 -9.68 8.47
C ASP A 65 -0.76 -11.08 7.90
N GLU A 66 -1.14 -11.37 6.66
CA GLU A 66 -0.80 -12.63 5.96
C GLU A 66 0.68 -12.74 5.58
N VAL A 67 1.33 -11.63 5.20
CA VAL A 67 2.71 -11.60 4.68
C VAL A 67 3.74 -11.38 5.78
N PHE A 68 3.46 -10.47 6.71
CA PHE A 68 4.36 -10.04 7.78
C PHE A 68 4.04 -10.71 9.12
N GLY A 69 2.86 -11.32 9.25
CA GLY A 69 2.31 -11.78 10.52
C GLY A 69 1.50 -10.70 11.21
N ALA A 70 0.63 -11.12 12.13
CA ALA A 70 -0.06 -10.19 13.02
C ALA A 70 0.80 -9.91 14.26
N ASP A 71 1.00 -8.63 14.57
CA ASP A 71 1.55 -8.17 15.85
C ASP A 71 0.56 -8.38 17.02
#